data_AF-A0AAW0YL60-F1
#
_entry.id   AF-A0AAW0YL60-F1
#
_cell.length_a   1.000
_cell.length_b   1.000
_cell.length_c   1.000
_cell.angle_alpha   90.00
_cell.angle_beta   90.00
_cell.angle_gamma   90.00
#
_symmetry.space_group_name_H-M   'P 1'
#
loop_
_entity.id
_entity.type
_entity.pdbx_description
1 polymer ?
#
loop_
_entity_poly.entity_id
_entity_poly.type
_entity_poly.pdbx_seq_one_letter_code
_entity_poly.pdbx_strand_id
1 'polypeptide(L)'
;EGSVCEGGGVNLRQPRIFPLLFTVVSQPHAFLSCQPLKQKLDISCFNFILRSVLKGFSVKATEAKQLPCPEDYTTSWLETKPGDPHHKTGIPPALLLISATDFLHKPARISIEVGRPVRLYLSESRWQQVVHVMSCMASVLPPMDSASEQERIKPNKSKSKEISSPELLRQALTNLDSISFVTNQVVVNCEVLKAHKARSEVHSSVSGIKLCIGTSRKRSGQAQDHRLDIISEITAAAEVLDFQLKTMYHSQKLQSFLKPWTVTGELKLLWLQWSLKPYIEIKVDTETVTVDLGPEHLFCFMDMYNHISSFVCEKMRAQTQHTSSRLEEK
;
A
#
# COMPACT_ATOMS: atom_id res chain seq x y z
N GLU A 1 -15.01 26.94 68.82
CA GLU A 1 -15.99 27.42 67.82
C GLU A 1 -15.35 28.54 67.03
N GLY A 2 -15.32 28.44 65.70
CA GLY A 2 -14.65 29.44 64.85
C GLY A 2 -14.34 28.90 63.46
N SER A 3 -15.30 29.08 62.57
CA SER A 3 -15.32 28.79 61.14
C SER A 3 -14.04 29.18 60.38
N VAL A 4 -13.54 28.27 59.53
CA VAL A 4 -12.69 28.61 58.39
C VAL A 4 -13.24 27.92 57.15
N CYS A 5 -13.76 28.79 56.28
CA CYS A 5 -14.20 28.67 54.90
C CYS A 5 -13.97 27.34 54.17
N GLU A 6 -15.08 26.79 53.69
CA GLU A 6 -15.16 25.93 52.51
C GLU A 6 -14.41 26.57 51.33
N GLY A 7 -13.26 26.00 50.99
CA GLY A 7 -12.60 26.21 49.70
C GLY A 7 -12.97 25.06 48.78
N GLY A 8 -14.09 25.21 48.06
CA GLY A 8 -14.47 24.33 46.97
C GLY A 8 -13.41 24.34 45.86
N GLY A 9 -12.43 23.45 45.97
CA GLY A 9 -11.46 23.18 44.92
C GLY A 9 -12.14 22.46 43.77
N VAL A 10 -12.54 23.22 42.75
CA VAL A 10 -13.03 22.69 41.48
C VAL A 10 -12.00 21.71 40.95
N ASN A 11 -12.33 20.42 40.96
CA ASN A 11 -11.51 19.36 40.39
C ASN A 11 -11.61 19.46 38.85
N LEU A 12 -11.00 20.51 38.27
CA LEU A 12 -10.83 20.66 36.84
C LEU A 12 -9.94 19.51 36.39
N ARG A 13 -10.58 18.42 35.92
CA ARG A 13 -9.89 17.29 35.30
C ARG A 13 -8.97 17.85 34.22
N GLN A 14 -7.67 17.86 34.48
CA GLN A 14 -6.67 18.30 33.53
C GLN A 14 -6.92 17.61 32.18
N PRO A 15 -6.92 18.35 31.06
CA PRO A 15 -7.20 17.76 29.76
C PRO A 15 -6.18 16.66 29.47
N ARG A 16 -6.67 15.52 28.98
CA ARG A 16 -5.83 14.41 28.56
C ARG A 16 -5.75 14.40 27.04
N ILE A 17 -4.54 14.28 26.54
CA ILE A 17 -4.26 14.19 25.11
C ILE A 17 -4.00 12.72 24.77
N PHE A 18 -4.71 12.22 23.76
CA PHE A 18 -4.55 10.88 23.24
C PHE A 18 -3.82 10.96 21.89
N PRO A 19 -2.49 10.81 21.85
CA PRO A 19 -1.77 10.76 20.59
C PRO A 19 -2.25 9.60 19.73
N LEU A 20 -2.47 9.86 18.44
CA LEU A 20 -2.92 8.85 17.49
C LEU A 20 -1.75 8.31 16.66
N LEU A 21 -1.03 9.21 16.02
CA LEU A 21 -0.03 8.89 15.00
C LEU A 21 1.09 9.93 15.00
N PHE A 22 2.31 9.46 14.78
CA PHE A 22 3.49 10.28 14.51
C PHE A 22 4.01 9.92 13.13
N THR A 23 4.02 10.91 12.25
CA THR A 23 4.48 10.76 10.87
C THR A 23 5.58 11.78 10.59
N VAL A 24 6.68 11.32 9.98
CA VAL A 24 7.76 12.20 9.52
C VAL A 24 7.96 11.96 8.04
N VAL A 25 7.84 13.02 7.23
CA VAL A 25 8.20 13.03 5.81
C VAL A 25 9.47 13.87 5.67
N SER A 26 10.59 13.25 5.31
CA SER A 26 11.87 13.97 5.17
C SER A 26 12.13 14.34 3.72
N GLN A 27 12.54 15.60 3.51
CA GLN A 27 12.90 16.16 2.20
C GLN A 27 11.86 15.86 1.12
N PRO A 28 10.59 16.27 1.29
CA PRO A 28 9.62 16.21 0.21
C PRO A 28 10.08 17.14 -0.92
N HIS A 29 10.06 16.65 -2.14
CA HIS A 29 10.42 17.43 -3.32
C HIS A 29 9.41 17.13 -4.42
N ALA A 30 8.94 18.19 -5.07
CA ALA A 30 8.08 18.10 -6.24
C ALA A 30 8.62 19.05 -7.31
N PHE A 31 8.72 18.56 -8.54
CA PHE A 31 9.20 19.30 -9.70
C PHE A 31 8.25 19.08 -10.86
N LEU A 32 7.74 20.16 -11.43
CA LEU A 32 6.91 20.14 -12.62
C LEU A 32 7.55 21.02 -13.69
N SER A 33 7.77 20.44 -14.86
CA SER A 33 8.23 21.14 -16.05
C SER A 33 7.27 20.85 -17.19
N CYS A 34 6.64 21.90 -17.72
CA CYS A 34 5.72 21.82 -18.85
C CYS A 34 6.28 22.64 -20.01
N GLN A 35 7.08 22.01 -20.86
CA GLN A 35 7.46 22.56 -22.16
C GLN A 35 6.51 22.01 -23.23
N PRO A 36 6.29 22.72 -24.35
CA PRO A 36 5.37 22.28 -25.40
C PRO A 36 5.62 20.84 -25.88
N LEU A 37 6.87 20.37 -25.95
CA LEU A 37 7.16 19.02 -26.45
C LEU A 37 7.74 18.07 -25.39
N LYS A 38 7.88 18.54 -24.13
CA LYS A 38 8.48 17.79 -23.03
C LYS A 38 7.79 18.15 -21.73
N GLN A 39 7.08 17.19 -21.14
CA GLN A 39 6.48 17.35 -19.83
C GLN A 39 7.13 16.38 -18.85
N LYS A 40 7.40 16.84 -17.65
CA LYS A 40 7.97 16.03 -16.56
C LYS A 40 7.38 16.47 -15.23
N LEU A 41 6.84 15.52 -14.49
CA LEU A 41 6.43 15.67 -13.11
C LEU A 41 7.26 14.66 -12.30
N ASP A 42 8.08 15.14 -11.37
CA ASP A 42 8.78 14.30 -10.40
C ASP A 42 8.28 14.64 -9.00
N ILE A 43 7.88 13.65 -8.23
CA ILE A 43 7.54 13.76 -6.82
C ILE A 43 8.41 12.78 -6.07
N SER A 44 9.07 13.22 -5.02
CA SER A 44 9.96 12.35 -4.24
C SER A 44 9.95 12.69 -2.76
N CYS A 45 10.27 11.71 -1.93
CA CYS A 45 10.62 11.93 -0.53
C CYS A 45 11.81 11.06 -0.15
N PHE A 46 12.68 11.60 0.69
CA PHE A 46 13.91 10.90 1.08
C PHE A 46 13.65 9.85 2.17
N ASN A 47 12.72 10.14 3.08
CA ASN A 47 12.42 9.25 4.19
C ASN A 47 10.97 9.39 4.67
N PHE A 48 10.41 8.31 5.21
CA PHE A 48 9.08 8.26 5.78
C PHE A 48 9.10 7.39 7.04
N ILE A 49 8.58 7.91 8.15
CA ILE A 49 8.48 7.19 9.42
C ILE A 49 7.03 7.23 9.87
N LEU A 50 6.48 6.08 10.25
CA LEU A 50 5.12 5.95 10.76
C LEU A 50 5.10 5.18 12.09
N ARG A 51 4.75 5.88 13.16
CA ARG A 51 4.71 5.33 14.52
C ARG A 51 3.39 5.68 15.20
N SER A 52 2.96 4.82 16.10
CA SER A 52 1.80 5.01 16.96
C SER A 52 2.18 4.74 18.42
N VAL A 53 1.21 4.95 19.30
CA VAL A 53 1.33 4.72 20.74
C VAL A 53 0.66 3.42 21.14
N LEU A 54 1.05 2.87 22.28
CA LEU A 54 0.36 1.72 22.87
C LEU A 54 -1.09 2.08 23.20
N LYS A 55 -1.98 1.08 23.10
CA LYS A 55 -3.40 1.25 23.40
C LYS A 55 -3.59 1.79 24.82
N GLY A 56 -4.37 2.87 24.95
CA GLY A 56 -4.67 3.51 26.24
C GLY A 56 -3.61 4.51 26.73
N PHE A 57 -2.55 4.76 25.95
CA PHE A 57 -1.59 5.81 26.27
C PHE A 57 -2.27 7.20 26.21
N SER A 58 -2.06 8.01 27.24
CA SER A 58 -2.53 9.39 27.30
C SER A 58 -1.54 10.26 28.05
N VAL A 59 -1.38 11.49 27.60
CA VAL A 59 -0.52 12.49 28.23
C VAL A 59 -1.41 13.48 28.96
N LYS A 60 -1.07 13.80 30.22
CA LYS A 60 -1.71 14.90 30.93
C LYS A 60 -1.19 16.21 30.34
N ALA A 61 -2.10 17.05 29.85
CA ALA A 61 -1.72 18.40 29.46
C ALA A 61 -1.33 19.17 30.73
N THR A 62 -0.04 19.48 30.83
CA THR A 62 0.52 20.33 31.89
C THR A 62 1.03 21.61 31.24
N GLU A 63 1.18 22.69 32.02
CA GLU A 63 1.70 23.97 31.51
C GLU A 63 3.09 23.82 30.84
N ALA A 64 3.87 22.81 31.24
CA ALA A 64 5.21 22.51 30.69
C ALA A 64 5.24 21.52 29.50
N LYS A 65 4.21 20.69 29.30
CA LYS A 65 4.14 19.71 28.19
C LYS A 65 2.73 19.66 27.62
N GLN A 66 2.54 20.42 26.54
CA GLN A 66 1.26 20.51 25.82
C GLN A 66 1.15 19.50 24.66
N LEU A 67 2.26 18.90 24.21
CA LEU A 67 2.26 17.95 23.10
C LEU A 67 3.09 16.69 23.44
N PRO A 68 2.68 15.51 22.92
CA PRO A 68 3.49 14.29 22.94
C PRO A 68 4.84 14.50 22.23
N CYS A 69 5.90 13.86 22.75
CA CYS A 69 7.23 13.87 22.16
C CYS A 69 7.41 12.65 21.24
N PRO A 70 8.34 12.68 20.26
CA PRO A 70 8.60 11.54 19.36
C PRO A 70 8.87 10.20 20.07
N GLU A 71 9.43 10.26 21.28
CA GLU A 71 9.74 9.09 22.13
C GLU A 71 8.48 8.44 22.70
N ASP A 72 7.37 9.19 22.79
CA ASP A 72 6.08 8.67 23.26
C ASP A 72 5.48 7.67 22.22
N TYR A 73 5.92 7.72 20.95
CA TYR A 73 5.46 6.87 19.86
C TYR A 73 6.35 5.64 19.67
N THR A 74 6.15 4.64 20.52
CA THR A 74 7.00 3.45 20.62
C THR A 74 6.63 2.33 19.64
N THR A 75 5.45 2.38 19.01
CA THR A 75 4.97 1.31 18.13
C THR A 75 5.18 1.68 16.66
N SER A 76 6.25 1.19 16.03
CA SER A 76 6.43 1.35 14.59
C SER A 76 5.45 0.47 13.80
N TRP A 77 4.83 1.06 12.78
CA TRP A 77 4.05 0.32 11.77
C TRP A 77 4.88 0.10 10.52
N LEU A 78 5.64 1.12 10.13
CA LEU A 78 6.46 1.16 8.94
C LEU A 78 7.80 1.83 9.30
N GLU A 79 8.88 1.13 8.99
CA GLU A 79 10.24 1.65 9.11
C GLU A 79 10.96 1.55 7.79
N THR A 80 11.80 2.53 7.54
CA THR A 80 12.70 2.57 6.39
C THR A 80 14.13 2.43 6.91
N LYS A 81 14.98 1.77 6.13
CA LYS A 81 16.42 1.77 6.38
C LYS A 81 17.13 2.61 5.32
N PRO A 82 18.35 3.12 5.62
CA PRO A 82 19.20 3.67 4.58
C PRO A 82 19.38 2.62 3.48
N GLY A 83 19.10 3.00 2.23
CA GLY A 83 19.42 2.15 1.08
C GLY A 83 20.90 2.25 0.72
N ASP A 84 21.36 1.37 -0.15
CA ASP A 84 22.75 1.37 -0.59
C ASP A 84 23.09 2.65 -1.37
N PRO A 85 24.19 3.34 -1.03
CA PRO A 85 24.62 4.52 -1.75
C PRO A 85 24.89 4.24 -3.22
N HIS A 86 24.54 5.19 -4.09
CA HIS A 86 24.84 5.06 -5.52
C HIS A 86 26.36 5.00 -5.75
N HIS A 87 26.82 3.95 -6.43
CA HIS A 87 28.23 3.60 -6.64
C HIS A 87 29.13 4.73 -7.17
N LYS A 88 28.60 5.71 -7.93
CA LYS A 88 29.39 6.85 -8.44
C LYS A 88 29.34 8.11 -7.59
N THR A 89 28.22 8.36 -6.90
CA THR A 89 27.97 9.65 -6.24
C THR A 89 28.04 9.53 -4.72
N GLY A 90 27.97 8.31 -4.17
CA GLY A 90 27.86 8.06 -2.74
C GLY A 90 26.54 8.55 -2.14
N ILE A 91 25.60 9.04 -2.96
CA ILE A 91 24.33 9.57 -2.50
C ILE A 91 23.34 8.39 -2.35
N PRO A 92 22.72 8.20 -1.17
CA PRO A 92 21.70 7.17 -0.99
C PRO A 92 20.43 7.55 -1.76
N PRO A 93 19.69 6.56 -2.30
CA PRO A 93 18.50 6.82 -3.09
C PRO A 93 17.40 7.50 -2.26
N ALA A 94 16.46 8.17 -2.93
CA ALA A 94 15.22 8.59 -2.28
C ALA A 94 14.42 7.36 -1.83
N LEU A 95 13.56 7.51 -0.81
CA LEU A 95 12.65 6.44 -0.41
C LEU A 95 11.65 6.17 -1.54
N LEU A 96 11.00 7.23 -2.02
CA LEU A 96 9.96 7.17 -3.05
C LEU A 96 10.30 8.20 -4.12
N LEU A 97 10.21 7.79 -5.37
CA LEU A 97 10.26 8.65 -6.55
C LEU A 97 9.11 8.27 -7.47
N ILE A 98 8.22 9.22 -7.76
CA ILE A 98 7.15 9.10 -8.74
C ILE A 98 7.48 10.08 -9.87
N SER A 99 7.71 9.55 -11.07
CA SER A 99 8.00 10.33 -12.27
C SER A 99 6.94 10.09 -13.31
N ALA A 100 6.32 11.15 -13.82
CA ALA A 100 5.43 11.10 -14.97
C ALA A 100 5.99 11.96 -16.11
N THR A 101 6.12 11.42 -17.32
CA THR A 101 6.57 12.17 -18.50
C THR A 101 5.58 12.10 -19.64
N ASP A 102 5.72 13.06 -20.54
CA ASP A 102 5.02 13.12 -21.83
C ASP A 102 3.48 13.15 -21.77
N PHE A 103 2.91 13.42 -20.59
CA PHE A 103 1.47 13.27 -20.29
C PHE A 103 0.52 14.30 -20.93
N LEU A 104 1.01 15.29 -21.69
CA LEU A 104 0.15 16.25 -22.42
C LEU A 104 0.18 16.03 -23.94
N HIS A 105 1.33 15.66 -24.51
CA HIS A 105 1.52 15.59 -25.97
C HIS A 105 1.64 14.18 -26.53
N LYS A 106 1.95 13.19 -25.68
CA LYS A 106 2.02 11.77 -26.06
C LYS A 106 1.35 10.93 -24.98
N PRO A 107 1.20 9.61 -25.18
CA PRO A 107 0.80 8.73 -24.10
C PRO A 107 1.82 8.82 -22.95
N ALA A 108 1.32 8.91 -21.72
CA ALA A 108 2.12 9.18 -20.53
C ALA A 108 3.01 7.99 -20.15
N ARG A 109 4.23 8.27 -19.69
CA ARG A 109 5.08 7.29 -19.01
C ARG A 109 5.10 7.59 -17.53
N ILE A 110 4.75 6.61 -16.71
CA ILE A 110 4.74 6.70 -15.25
C ILE A 110 5.78 5.72 -14.70
N SER A 111 6.59 6.18 -13.77
CA SER A 111 7.56 5.36 -13.05
C SER A 111 7.42 5.63 -11.56
N ILE A 112 7.37 4.56 -10.79
CA ILE A 112 7.28 4.60 -9.32
C ILE A 112 8.42 3.76 -8.80
N GLU A 113 9.36 4.38 -8.09
CA GLU A 113 10.52 3.72 -7.52
C GLU A 113 10.50 3.85 -6.00
N VAL A 114 10.61 2.72 -5.31
CA VAL A 114 10.84 2.62 -3.87
C VAL A 114 12.29 2.22 -3.65
N GLY A 115 13.19 3.20 -3.62
CA GLY A 115 14.64 2.97 -3.68
C GLY A 115 15.27 2.48 -2.37
N ARG A 116 14.58 2.64 -1.24
CA ARG A 116 15.07 2.24 0.09
C ARG A 116 14.38 0.98 0.62
N PRO A 117 15.07 0.16 1.43
CA PRO A 117 14.46 -0.93 2.16
C PRO A 117 13.33 -0.47 3.06
N VAL A 118 12.18 -1.13 2.93
CA VAL A 118 10.97 -0.88 3.71
C VAL A 118 10.65 -2.10 4.57
N ARG A 119 10.39 -1.87 5.85
CA ARG A 119 9.96 -2.90 6.81
C ARG A 119 8.60 -2.58 7.39
N LEU A 120 7.68 -3.52 7.21
CA LEU A 120 6.30 -3.48 7.70
C LEU A 120 6.16 -4.42 8.90
N TYR A 121 5.51 -3.94 9.95
CA TYR A 121 5.18 -4.74 11.12
C TYR A 121 3.67 -4.92 11.22
N LEU A 122 3.22 -6.17 11.16
CA LEU A 122 1.82 -6.57 11.19
C LEU A 122 1.56 -7.38 12.47
N SER A 123 0.54 -6.98 13.20
CA SER A 123 -0.01 -7.69 14.35
C SER A 123 -1.46 -7.26 14.54
N GLU A 124 -2.24 -8.05 15.28
CA GLU A 124 -3.61 -7.68 15.62
C GLU A 124 -3.68 -6.32 16.32
N SER A 125 -2.78 -6.08 17.29
CA SER A 125 -2.71 -4.82 18.02
C SER A 125 -2.46 -3.62 17.11
N ARG A 126 -1.51 -3.73 16.16
CA ARG A 126 -1.22 -2.68 15.19
C ARG A 126 -2.41 -2.45 14.25
N TRP A 127 -3.07 -3.51 13.80
CA TRP A 127 -4.26 -3.38 12.96
C TRP A 127 -5.41 -2.68 13.69
N GLN A 128 -5.68 -3.03 14.95
CA GLN A 128 -6.68 -2.33 15.77
C GLN A 128 -6.36 -0.83 15.91
N GLN A 129 -5.08 -0.48 16.06
CA GLN A 129 -4.65 0.92 16.10
C GLN A 129 -4.89 1.62 14.74
N VAL A 130 -4.55 0.98 13.61
CA VAL A 130 -4.81 1.53 12.27
C VAL A 130 -6.30 1.83 12.08
N VAL A 131 -7.17 0.86 12.41
CA VAL A 131 -8.63 1.04 12.32
C VAL A 131 -9.11 2.18 13.21
N HIS A 132 -8.59 2.28 14.44
CA HIS A 132 -8.92 3.38 15.36
C HIS A 132 -8.51 4.75 14.81
N VAL A 133 -7.28 4.88 14.28
CA VAL A 133 -6.79 6.12 13.68
C VAL A 133 -7.65 6.50 12.48
N MET A 134 -7.97 5.56 11.59
CA MET A 134 -8.84 5.81 10.42
C MET A 134 -10.24 6.27 10.84
N SER A 135 -10.81 5.66 11.88
CA SER A 135 -12.10 6.07 12.47
C SER A 135 -12.04 7.51 13.01
N CYS A 136 -10.99 7.85 13.75
CA CYS A 136 -10.81 9.21 14.26
C CYS A 136 -10.63 10.23 13.12
N MET A 137 -9.83 9.89 12.09
CA MET A 137 -9.65 10.76 10.93
C MET A 137 -10.97 10.99 10.18
N ALA A 138 -11.77 9.94 9.97
CA ALA A 138 -13.07 10.04 9.32
C ALA A 138 -14.06 10.93 10.11
N SER A 139 -13.95 10.97 11.44
CA SER A 139 -14.79 11.84 12.29
C SER A 139 -14.41 13.32 12.25
N VAL A 140 -13.18 13.64 11.84
CA VAL A 140 -12.63 15.01 11.81
C VAL A 140 -12.64 15.59 10.41
N LEU A 141 -12.51 14.76 9.38
CA LEU A 141 -12.64 15.19 8.00
C LEU A 141 -14.12 15.51 7.74
N PRO A 142 -14.45 16.68 7.16
CA PRO A 142 -15.80 16.90 6.69
C PRO A 142 -16.17 15.77 5.73
N PRO A 143 -17.44 15.30 5.71
CA PRO A 143 -17.89 14.47 4.60
C PRO A 143 -17.51 15.24 3.34
N MET A 144 -16.62 14.66 2.55
CA MET A 144 -16.25 15.23 1.28
C MET A 144 -17.56 15.17 0.48
N ASP A 145 -18.29 16.28 0.43
CA ASP A 145 -19.49 16.41 -0.36
C ASP A 145 -19.08 15.97 -1.76
N SER A 146 -19.55 14.79 -2.14
CA SER A 146 -19.53 14.32 -3.50
C SER A 146 -20.33 15.34 -4.29
N ALA A 147 -19.63 16.32 -4.84
CA ALA A 147 -20.17 17.23 -5.81
C ALA A 147 -20.82 16.39 -6.91
N SER A 148 -22.11 16.63 -7.11
CA SER A 148 -22.98 16.18 -8.21
C SER A 148 -23.37 14.69 -8.27
N GLU A 149 -24.39 14.33 -7.50
CA GLU A 149 -25.42 13.39 -7.98
C GLU A 149 -26.78 14.05 -7.89
N GLN A 150 -27.27 14.57 -9.04
CA GLN A 150 -28.63 14.39 -9.58
C GLN A 150 -28.94 15.44 -10.66
N GLU A 151 -28.29 15.33 -11.82
CA GLU A 151 -29.02 15.58 -13.07
C GLU A 151 -29.39 14.22 -13.66
N ARG A 152 -30.68 13.93 -13.52
CA ARG A 152 -31.34 12.70 -13.94
C ARG A 152 -31.47 12.68 -15.46
N ILE A 153 -30.37 12.42 -16.18
CA ILE A 153 -30.45 12.10 -17.61
C ILE A 153 -30.96 10.67 -17.73
N LYS A 154 -32.21 10.53 -18.18
CA LYS A 154 -32.84 9.25 -18.53
C LYS A 154 -31.94 8.51 -19.54
N PRO A 155 -31.57 7.24 -19.32
CA PRO A 155 -30.81 6.50 -20.32
C PRO A 155 -31.72 6.20 -21.51
N ASN A 156 -31.46 6.90 -22.60
CA ASN A 156 -31.96 6.52 -23.92
C ASN A 156 -31.44 5.10 -24.20
N LYS A 157 -32.36 4.15 -24.40
CA LYS A 157 -32.05 2.77 -24.83
C LYS A 157 -31.41 2.81 -26.22
N SER A 158 -30.12 3.10 -26.28
CA SER A 158 -29.27 2.82 -27.44
C SER A 158 -28.51 1.53 -27.14
N LYS A 159 -28.51 0.63 -28.13
CA LYS A 159 -28.03 -0.75 -28.07
C LYS A 159 -26.61 -0.81 -27.48
N SER A 160 -26.49 -1.21 -26.22
CA SER A 160 -25.20 -1.51 -25.60
C SER A 160 -24.66 -2.80 -26.23
N LYS A 161 -23.72 -2.66 -27.17
CA LYS A 161 -22.83 -3.76 -27.53
C LYS A 161 -22.10 -4.16 -26.25
N GLU A 162 -22.16 -5.42 -25.85
CA GLU A 162 -21.29 -5.97 -24.81
C GLU A 162 -19.83 -5.76 -25.25
N ILE A 163 -19.18 -4.75 -24.70
CA ILE A 163 -17.75 -4.51 -24.93
C ILE A 163 -17.01 -5.58 -24.12
N SER A 164 -16.28 -6.46 -24.80
CA SER A 164 -15.47 -7.48 -24.14
C SER A 164 -14.45 -6.83 -23.19
N SER A 165 -14.22 -7.42 -22.02
CA SER A 165 -13.25 -6.95 -21.00
C SER A 165 -11.87 -6.50 -21.53
N PRO A 166 -11.22 -7.15 -22.53
CA PRO A 166 -9.95 -6.66 -23.07
C PRO A 166 -10.03 -5.32 -23.81
N GLU A 167 -11.19 -4.97 -24.38
CA GLU A 167 -11.37 -3.72 -25.11
C GLU A 167 -11.59 -2.53 -24.15
N LEU A 168 -12.22 -2.75 -22.99
CA LEU A 168 -12.28 -1.76 -21.91
C LEU A 168 -10.89 -1.42 -21.36
N LEU A 169 -10.06 -2.45 -21.16
CA LEU A 169 -8.66 -2.28 -20.75
C LEU A 169 -7.86 -1.50 -21.80
N ARG A 170 -8.05 -1.83 -23.09
CA ARG A 170 -7.44 -1.09 -24.21
C ARG A 170 -7.87 0.38 -24.24
N GLN A 171 -9.15 0.67 -23.99
CA GLN A 171 -9.67 2.03 -23.90
C GLN A 171 -9.08 2.80 -22.70
N ALA A 172 -8.97 2.16 -21.53
CA ALA A 172 -8.40 2.77 -20.33
C ALA A 172 -6.92 3.15 -20.49
N LEU A 173 -6.17 2.39 -21.29
CA LEU A 173 -4.74 2.61 -21.52
C LEU A 173 -4.43 3.49 -22.75
N THR A 174 -5.44 4.09 -23.37
CA THR A 174 -5.27 4.93 -24.58
C THR A 174 -4.31 6.10 -24.39
N ASN A 175 -4.24 6.69 -23.20
CA ASN A 175 -3.33 7.80 -22.89
C ASN A 175 -2.07 7.37 -22.12
N LEU A 176 -1.79 6.07 -22.06
CA LEU A 176 -0.65 5.54 -21.34
C LEU A 176 0.32 4.83 -22.31
N ASP A 177 1.60 5.17 -22.22
CA ASP A 177 2.68 4.44 -22.91
C ASP A 177 3.20 3.32 -22.01
N SER A 178 3.57 3.64 -20.77
CA SER A 178 4.07 2.66 -19.81
C SER A 178 3.84 3.06 -18.35
N ILE A 179 3.63 2.08 -17.48
CA ILE A 179 3.75 2.21 -16.01
C ILE A 179 4.84 1.25 -15.55
N SER A 180 5.83 1.76 -14.82
CA SER A 180 6.84 0.94 -14.14
C SER A 180 6.75 1.14 -12.63
N PHE A 181 6.91 0.05 -11.89
CA PHE A 181 6.99 0.04 -10.44
C PHE A 181 8.20 -0.79 -10.04
N VAL A 182 9.15 -0.18 -9.35
CA VAL A 182 10.38 -0.84 -8.90
C VAL A 182 10.52 -0.66 -7.41
N THR A 183 10.79 -1.73 -6.68
CA THR A 183 11.18 -1.67 -5.27
C THR A 183 12.59 -2.22 -5.12
N ASN A 184 13.30 -1.68 -4.14
CA ASN A 184 14.49 -2.30 -3.58
C ASN A 184 14.01 -3.43 -2.64
N GLN A 185 14.25 -3.34 -1.33
CA GLN A 185 13.85 -4.41 -0.42
C GLN A 185 12.52 -4.14 0.28
N VAL A 186 11.64 -5.14 0.36
CA VAL A 186 10.42 -5.13 1.17
C VAL A 186 10.46 -6.28 2.16
N VAL A 187 10.34 -5.97 3.46
CA VAL A 187 10.31 -6.93 4.55
C VAL A 187 8.99 -6.79 5.30
N VAL A 188 8.27 -7.89 5.48
CA VAL A 188 7.00 -7.94 6.22
C VAL A 188 7.16 -8.90 7.39
N ASN A 189 6.94 -8.38 8.60
CA ASN A 189 6.96 -9.12 9.85
C ASN A 189 5.54 -9.27 10.36
N CYS A 190 5.01 -10.49 10.34
CA CYS A 190 3.73 -10.79 10.96
C CYS A 190 3.96 -11.51 12.29
N GLU A 191 3.51 -10.92 13.39
CA GLU A 191 3.64 -11.50 14.73
C GLU A 191 2.30 -11.85 15.36
N VAL A 192 2.27 -13.00 16.03
CA VAL A 192 1.17 -13.48 16.86
C VAL A 192 1.68 -13.68 18.27
N LEU A 193 1.05 -12.99 19.22
CA LEU A 193 1.34 -13.05 20.64
C LEU A 193 0.24 -13.86 21.34
N LYS A 194 0.62 -14.95 22.02
CA LYS A 194 -0.30 -15.74 22.84
C LYS A 194 -0.24 -15.34 24.32
N ALA A 195 -1.25 -15.73 25.09
CA ALA A 195 -1.43 -15.41 26.50
C ALA A 195 -0.22 -15.74 27.40
N HIS A 196 0.60 -16.74 27.04
CA HIS A 196 1.80 -17.15 27.80
C HIS A 196 3.11 -16.54 27.29
N LYS A 197 3.08 -15.42 26.56
CA LYS A 197 4.25 -14.78 25.92
C LYS A 197 4.97 -15.66 24.88
N ALA A 198 4.37 -16.77 24.48
CA ALA A 198 4.81 -17.52 23.30
C ALA A 198 4.57 -16.66 22.06
N ARG A 199 5.65 -16.43 21.30
CA ARG A 199 5.65 -15.59 20.09
C ARG A 199 5.85 -16.47 18.87
N SER A 200 4.90 -16.39 17.95
CA SER A 200 5.00 -16.99 16.61
C SER A 200 5.15 -15.85 15.61
N GLU A 201 6.15 -15.91 14.74
CA GLU A 201 6.46 -14.83 13.79
C GLU A 201 6.72 -15.39 12.40
N VAL A 202 6.15 -14.75 11.38
CA VAL A 202 6.40 -15.03 9.97
C VAL A 202 7.08 -13.81 9.37
N HIS A 203 8.31 -14.00 8.87
CA HIS A 203 9.09 -12.98 8.17
C HIS A 203 9.07 -13.30 6.69
N SER A 204 8.43 -12.44 5.91
CA SER A 204 8.47 -12.47 4.46
C SER A 204 9.39 -11.35 3.99
N SER A 205 10.28 -11.63 3.03
CA SER A 205 11.17 -10.62 2.46
C SER A 205 11.29 -10.82 0.96
N VAL A 206 11.34 -9.71 0.24
CA VAL A 206 11.58 -9.64 -1.20
C VAL A 206 12.73 -8.65 -1.41
N SER A 207 13.75 -9.03 -2.18
CA SER A 207 14.91 -8.18 -2.44
C SER A 207 14.65 -7.14 -3.54
N GLY A 208 13.67 -7.38 -4.40
CA GLY A 208 13.30 -6.49 -5.49
C GLY A 208 11.99 -6.92 -6.14
N ILE A 209 11.11 -5.97 -6.43
CA ILE A 209 9.93 -6.19 -7.28
C ILE A 209 10.06 -5.22 -8.45
N LYS A 210 9.99 -5.73 -9.68
CA LYS A 210 9.85 -4.90 -10.88
C LYS A 210 8.57 -5.28 -11.59
N LEU A 211 7.67 -4.33 -11.74
CA LEU A 211 6.45 -4.47 -12.53
C LEU A 211 6.49 -3.44 -13.65
N CYS A 212 6.26 -3.87 -14.87
CA CYS A 212 6.23 -3.00 -16.03
C CYS A 212 5.00 -3.33 -16.87
N ILE A 213 4.15 -2.35 -17.11
CA ILE A 213 3.06 -2.42 -18.08
C ILE A 213 3.39 -1.45 -19.21
N GLY A 214 3.37 -1.92 -20.44
CA GLY A 214 3.64 -1.12 -21.64
C GLY A 214 2.55 -1.31 -22.68
N THR A 215 2.32 -0.27 -23.48
CA THR A 215 1.49 -0.35 -24.69
C THR A 215 2.35 -0.08 -25.91
N SER A 216 2.13 -0.84 -26.97
CA SER A 216 2.73 -0.60 -28.28
C SER A 216 1.64 -0.32 -29.29
N ARG A 217 1.90 0.63 -30.18
CA ARG A 217 0.93 1.20 -31.11
C ARG A 217 1.46 1.08 -32.53
N LYS A 218 0.57 0.74 -33.46
CA LYS A 218 0.87 0.78 -34.89
C LYS A 218 0.27 2.05 -35.47
N ARG A 219 1.08 2.80 -36.23
CA ARG A 219 0.60 3.92 -37.02
C ARG A 219 -0.36 3.40 -38.08
N SER A 220 -1.57 3.95 -38.11
CA SER A 220 -2.48 3.75 -39.24
C SER A 220 -1.87 4.40 -40.48
N GLY A 221 -1.88 3.70 -41.62
CA GLY A 221 -1.27 4.15 -42.87
C GLY A 221 -1.99 5.32 -43.58
N GLN A 222 -3.06 5.86 -43.01
CA GLN A 222 -3.76 7.03 -43.56
C GLN A 222 -3.23 8.32 -42.94
N ALA A 223 -2.45 9.06 -43.74
CA ALA A 223 -1.60 10.18 -43.37
C ALA A 223 -2.33 11.48 -42.93
N GLN A 224 -3.53 11.42 -42.36
CA GLN A 224 -4.32 12.62 -42.08
C GLN A 224 -4.89 12.75 -40.67
N ASP A 225 -4.78 11.73 -39.81
CA ASP A 225 -5.18 11.83 -38.41
C ASP A 225 -4.08 11.35 -37.46
N HIS A 226 -3.34 12.29 -36.86
CA HIS A 226 -2.38 12.02 -35.78
C HIS A 226 -3.04 11.47 -34.48
N ARG A 227 -4.37 11.34 -34.45
CA ARG A 227 -5.15 11.03 -33.25
C ARG A 227 -5.58 9.57 -33.09
N LEU A 228 -5.27 8.69 -34.04
CA LEU A 228 -5.75 7.30 -34.02
C LEU A 228 -4.60 6.28 -34.14
N ASP A 229 -3.60 6.40 -33.26
CA ASP A 229 -2.65 5.32 -33.00
C ASP A 229 -3.35 4.24 -32.17
N ILE A 230 -3.75 3.17 -32.85
CA ILE A 230 -4.45 2.04 -32.24
C ILE A 230 -3.43 1.16 -31.51
N ILE A 231 -3.69 0.84 -30.24
CA ILE A 231 -2.87 -0.08 -29.44
C ILE A 231 -2.88 -1.46 -30.11
N SER A 232 -1.72 -1.94 -30.56
CA SER A 232 -1.57 -3.27 -31.16
C SER A 232 -1.15 -4.33 -30.15
N GLU A 233 -0.48 -3.92 -29.08
CA GLU A 233 0.06 -4.82 -28.07
C GLU A 233 0.03 -4.17 -26.70
N ILE A 234 -0.28 -4.98 -25.68
CA ILE A 234 -0.15 -4.64 -24.28
C ILE A 234 0.73 -5.69 -23.63
N THR A 235 1.81 -5.26 -23.00
CA THR A 235 2.78 -6.13 -22.33
C THR A 235 2.76 -5.84 -20.84
N ALA A 236 2.60 -6.86 -20.02
CA ALA A 236 2.71 -6.78 -18.57
C ALA A 236 3.81 -7.76 -18.12
N ALA A 237 4.91 -7.23 -17.61
CA ALA A 237 6.03 -7.99 -17.07
C ALA A 237 6.11 -7.80 -15.55
N ALA A 238 6.41 -8.87 -14.84
CA ALA A 238 6.62 -8.90 -13.41
C ALA A 238 7.86 -9.73 -13.08
N GLU A 239 8.73 -9.20 -12.24
CA GLU A 239 9.93 -9.86 -11.72
C GLU A 239 9.93 -9.69 -10.20
N VAL A 240 10.02 -10.80 -9.48
CA VAL A 240 10.14 -10.85 -8.03
C VAL A 240 11.47 -11.53 -7.72
N LEU A 241 12.39 -10.78 -7.11
CA LEU A 241 13.74 -11.21 -6.80
C LEU A 241 13.83 -11.71 -5.36
N ASP A 242 14.44 -12.90 -5.20
CA ASP A 242 14.82 -13.47 -3.91
C ASP A 242 13.71 -13.46 -2.86
N PHE A 243 12.49 -13.88 -3.24
CA PHE A 243 11.42 -14.05 -2.27
C PHE A 243 11.83 -15.12 -1.26
N GLN A 244 11.86 -14.75 0.02
CA GLN A 244 12.22 -15.64 1.11
C GLN A 244 11.14 -15.60 2.20
N LEU A 245 10.87 -16.76 2.79
CA LEU A 245 9.94 -16.89 3.91
C LEU A 245 10.63 -17.58 5.06
N LYS A 246 10.61 -16.95 6.23
CA LYS A 246 11.16 -17.50 7.46
C LYS A 246 10.09 -17.51 8.54
N THR A 247 10.14 -18.49 9.41
CA THR A 247 9.19 -18.60 10.53
C THR A 247 9.93 -18.77 11.83
N MET A 248 9.28 -18.37 12.92
CA MET A 248 9.72 -18.54 14.29
C MET A 248 8.55 -19.07 15.09
N TYR A 249 8.76 -20.17 15.80
CA TYR A 249 7.79 -20.73 16.74
C TYR A 249 8.35 -20.66 18.16
N HIS A 250 7.55 -20.17 19.10
CA HIS A 250 7.84 -20.14 20.55
C HIS A 250 9.25 -19.64 20.91
N SER A 251 9.69 -18.56 20.25
CA SER A 251 10.94 -17.83 20.56
C SER A 251 12.24 -18.66 20.47
N GLN A 252 12.27 -19.76 19.73
CA GLN A 252 13.49 -20.57 19.60
C GLN A 252 14.53 -19.92 18.65
N LYS A 253 14.22 -19.84 17.35
CA LYS A 253 15.07 -19.19 16.32
C LYS A 253 14.25 -18.96 15.05
N LEU A 254 14.61 -17.95 14.27
CA LEU A 254 14.07 -17.76 12.94
C LEU A 254 14.69 -18.78 11.97
N GLN A 255 13.86 -19.64 11.38
CA GLN A 255 14.26 -20.69 10.43
C GLN A 255 13.69 -20.40 9.05
N SER A 256 14.46 -20.67 8.00
CA SER A 256 13.99 -20.50 6.61
C SER A 256 13.05 -21.63 6.24
N PHE A 257 11.84 -21.28 5.83
CA PHE A 257 10.87 -22.21 5.22
C PHE A 257 11.06 -22.23 3.70
N LEU A 258 11.14 -21.04 3.09
CA LEU A 258 11.39 -20.85 1.67
C LEU A 258 12.71 -20.10 1.51
N LYS A 259 13.68 -20.71 0.84
CA LYS A 259 14.93 -20.04 0.47
C LYS A 259 14.67 -19.02 -0.64
N PRO A 260 15.60 -18.08 -0.90
CA PRO A 260 15.43 -17.09 -1.96
C PRO A 260 14.96 -17.73 -3.26
N TRP A 261 13.79 -17.28 -3.73
CA TRP A 261 13.16 -17.74 -4.94
C TRP A 261 12.89 -16.55 -5.85
N THR A 262 13.46 -16.60 -7.05
CA THR A 262 13.20 -15.60 -8.09
C THR A 262 12.24 -16.15 -9.13
N VAL A 263 11.26 -15.33 -9.49
CA VAL A 263 10.26 -15.62 -10.52
C VAL A 263 10.07 -14.42 -11.41
N THR A 264 10.03 -14.68 -12.72
CA THR A 264 9.71 -13.68 -13.74
C THR A 264 8.53 -14.17 -14.55
N GLY A 265 7.65 -13.24 -14.93
CA GLY A 265 6.47 -13.51 -15.70
C GLY A 265 6.22 -12.39 -16.69
N GLU A 266 5.82 -12.74 -17.90
CA GLU A 266 5.46 -11.82 -18.97
C GLU A 266 4.12 -12.25 -19.58
N LEU A 267 3.18 -11.32 -19.64
CA LEU A 267 1.87 -11.47 -20.26
C LEU A 267 1.77 -10.48 -21.43
N LYS A 268 1.48 -10.97 -22.64
CA LYS A 268 1.21 -10.13 -23.81
C LYS A 268 -0.20 -10.33 -24.31
N LEU A 269 -0.86 -9.23 -24.64
CA LEU A 269 -2.13 -9.18 -25.35
C LEU A 269 -1.88 -8.57 -26.73
N LEU A 270 -2.02 -9.37 -27.78
CA LEU A 270 -1.67 -9.00 -29.17
C LEU A 270 -2.93 -8.91 -30.04
N TRP A 271 -3.19 -7.74 -30.63
CA TRP A 271 -4.26 -7.57 -31.62
C TRP A 271 -3.69 -7.74 -33.03
N LEU A 272 -3.98 -8.90 -33.62
CA LEU A 272 -3.63 -9.22 -35.01
C LEU A 272 -4.60 -8.55 -35.99
N GLN A 273 -4.14 -8.26 -37.20
CA GLN A 273 -4.94 -7.52 -38.21
C GLN A 273 -6.25 -8.23 -38.59
N TRP A 274 -6.30 -9.56 -38.46
CA TRP A 274 -7.42 -10.41 -38.84
C TRP A 274 -8.29 -10.85 -37.66
N SER A 275 -7.99 -10.45 -36.42
CA SER A 275 -8.73 -10.86 -35.23
C SER A 275 -9.19 -9.66 -34.40
N LEU A 276 -10.49 -9.65 -34.07
CA LEU A 276 -11.05 -8.67 -33.14
C LEU A 276 -10.73 -9.01 -31.67
N LYS A 277 -10.31 -10.25 -31.38
CA LYS A 277 -9.91 -10.70 -30.04
C LYS A 277 -8.39 -10.71 -29.92
N PRO A 278 -7.82 -10.28 -28.78
CA PRO A 278 -6.39 -10.36 -28.58
C PRO A 278 -5.94 -11.82 -28.47
N TYR A 279 -4.80 -12.12 -29.04
CA TYR A 279 -4.02 -13.32 -28.73
C TYR A 279 -3.29 -13.10 -27.41
N ILE A 280 -3.32 -14.11 -26.53
CA ILE A 280 -2.72 -14.03 -25.20
C ILE A 280 -1.49 -14.92 -25.16
N GLU A 281 -0.34 -14.34 -24.84
CA GLU A 281 0.91 -15.06 -24.61
C GLU A 281 1.32 -14.90 -23.15
N ILE A 282 1.61 -16.01 -22.49
CA ILE A 282 2.05 -16.04 -21.09
C ILE A 282 3.36 -16.78 -21.04
N LYS A 283 4.41 -16.12 -20.56
CA LYS A 283 5.72 -16.69 -20.29
C LYS A 283 6.00 -16.59 -18.80
N VAL A 284 6.42 -17.67 -18.18
CA VAL A 284 6.80 -17.68 -16.76
C VAL A 284 8.11 -18.44 -16.65
N ASP A 285 9.16 -17.74 -16.21
CA ASP A 285 10.47 -18.32 -15.95
C ASP A 285 10.71 -18.29 -14.44
N THR A 286 10.96 -19.46 -13.86
CA THR A 286 11.16 -19.63 -12.41
C THR A 286 12.50 -20.28 -12.14
N GLU A 287 13.17 -19.81 -11.10
CA GLU A 287 14.30 -20.53 -10.52
C GLU A 287 13.83 -21.75 -9.71
N THR A 288 14.78 -22.55 -9.24
CA THR A 288 14.47 -23.74 -8.43
C THR A 288 13.91 -23.34 -7.08
N VAL A 289 12.67 -23.72 -6.80
CA VAL A 289 12.02 -23.51 -5.51
C VAL A 289 12.55 -24.51 -4.49
N THR A 290 13.17 -24.03 -3.42
CA THR A 290 13.67 -24.88 -2.34
C THR A 290 12.93 -24.59 -1.03
N VAL A 291 12.23 -25.61 -0.53
CA VAL A 291 11.39 -25.53 0.67
C VAL A 291 11.95 -26.45 1.73
N ASP A 292 12.26 -25.90 2.89
CA ASP A 292 12.64 -26.65 4.09
C ASP A 292 11.39 -26.72 4.98
N LEU A 293 10.73 -27.89 5.01
CA LEU A 293 9.52 -28.12 5.82
C LEU A 293 9.86 -28.95 7.06
N GLY A 294 9.40 -28.47 8.21
CA GLY A 294 9.58 -29.10 9.51
C GLY A 294 8.41 -28.81 10.44
N PRO A 295 8.32 -29.51 11.60
CA PRO A 295 7.18 -29.37 12.52
C PRO A 295 7.02 -27.94 13.04
N GLU A 296 8.12 -27.24 13.31
CA GLU A 296 8.13 -25.85 13.78
C GLU A 296 7.44 -24.89 12.79
N HIS A 297 7.67 -25.08 11.48
CA HIS A 297 7.02 -24.30 10.43
C HIS A 297 5.51 -24.55 10.42
N LEU A 298 5.09 -25.82 10.50
CA LEU A 298 3.68 -26.21 10.52
C LEU A 298 2.95 -25.63 11.73
N PHE A 299 3.53 -25.73 12.92
CA PHE A 299 2.92 -25.17 14.12
C PHE A 299 2.86 -23.64 14.08
N CYS A 300 3.88 -22.98 13.52
CA CYS A 300 3.84 -21.52 13.31
C CYS A 300 2.71 -21.12 12.34
N PHE A 301 2.55 -21.81 11.22
CA PHE A 301 1.48 -21.52 10.27
C PHE A 301 0.10 -21.83 10.82
N MET A 302 -0.04 -22.91 11.59
CA MET A 302 -1.29 -23.25 12.26
C MET A 302 -1.70 -22.17 13.27
N ASP A 303 -0.74 -21.66 14.06
CA ASP A 303 -0.97 -20.53 14.97
C ASP A 303 -1.42 -19.28 14.21
N MET A 304 -0.73 -18.96 13.11
CA MET A 304 -1.06 -17.82 12.27
C MET A 304 -2.44 -17.96 11.63
N TYR A 305 -2.77 -19.14 11.09
CA TYR A 305 -4.05 -19.43 10.48
C TYR A 305 -5.20 -19.33 11.49
N ASN A 306 -5.04 -19.94 12.66
CA ASN A 306 -6.05 -19.87 13.73
C ASN A 306 -6.29 -18.42 14.16
N HIS A 307 -5.23 -17.62 14.25
CA HIS A 307 -5.34 -16.21 14.61
C HIS A 307 -6.00 -15.36 13.52
N ILE A 308 -5.60 -15.52 12.25
CA ILE A 308 -6.20 -14.78 11.12
C ILE A 308 -7.67 -15.19 10.96
N SER A 309 -7.98 -16.48 11.04
CA SER A 309 -9.36 -16.96 10.92
C SER A 309 -10.24 -16.46 12.07
N SER A 310 -9.78 -16.51 13.33
CA SER A 310 -10.53 -15.92 14.45
C SER A 310 -10.77 -14.42 14.24
N PHE A 311 -9.73 -13.70 13.81
CA PHE A 311 -9.80 -12.27 13.56
C PHE A 311 -10.81 -11.92 12.45
N VAL A 312 -10.75 -12.63 11.31
CA VAL A 312 -11.67 -12.44 10.18
C VAL A 312 -13.11 -12.80 10.58
N CYS A 313 -13.31 -13.92 11.26
CA CYS A 313 -14.64 -14.33 11.72
C CYS A 313 -15.25 -13.34 12.71
N GLU A 314 -14.47 -12.79 13.65
CA GLU A 314 -14.94 -11.77 14.60
C GLU A 314 -15.39 -10.50 13.85
N LYS A 315 -14.61 -10.05 12.86
CA LYS A 315 -14.97 -8.88 12.04
C LYS A 315 -16.21 -9.11 11.18
N MET A 316 -16.35 -10.28 10.56
CA MET A 316 -17.58 -10.63 9.83
C MET A 316 -18.80 -10.62 10.75
N ARG A 317 -18.69 -11.20 11.96
CA ARG A 317 -19.79 -11.18 12.94
C ARG A 317 -20.17 -9.77 13.38
N ALA A 318 -19.18 -8.91 13.64
CA ALA A 318 -19.41 -7.52 14.00
C ALA A 318 -20.11 -6.73 12.88
N GLN A 319 -19.79 -6.99 11.61
CA GLN A 319 -20.46 -6.39 10.46
C GLN A 319 -21.91 -6.88 10.29
N THR A 320 -22.16 -8.19 10.44
CA THR A 320 -23.52 -8.75 10.34
C THR A 320 -24.44 -8.21 11.44
N GLN A 321 -23.96 -8.10 12.68
CA GLN A 321 -24.73 -7.52 13.79
C GLN A 321 -25.06 -6.04 13.56
N HIS A 322 -24.12 -5.25 13.04
CA HIS A 322 -24.33 -3.83 12.73
C HIS A 322 -25.29 -3.59 11.54
N THR A 323 -25.45 -4.60 10.66
CA THR A 323 -26.37 -4.55 9.52
C THR A 323 -27.79 -4.97 9.92
N SER A 324 -27.90 -5.96 10.82
CA SER A 324 -29.19 -6.43 11.37
C SER A 324 -29.85 -5.37 12.27
N SER A 325 -29.08 -4.69 13.13
CA SER A 325 -29.62 -3.63 14.00
C SER A 325 -30.13 -2.41 13.23
N ARG A 326 -29.56 -2.14 12.04
CA ARG A 326 -29.99 -1.04 11.17
C ARG A 326 -31.23 -1.36 10.33
N LEU A 327 -31.60 -2.64 10.24
CA LEU A 327 -32.84 -3.11 9.62
C LEU A 327 -34.00 -3.18 10.62
N GLU A 328 -33.71 -3.29 11.91
CA GLU A 328 -34.73 -3.25 12.99
C GLU A 328 -35.09 -1.82 13.43
N GLU A 329 -34.28 -0.81 13.08
CA GLU A 329 -34.57 0.63 13.31
C GLU A 329 -35.30 1.32 12.13
N LYS A 330 -35.71 0.59 11.10
CA LYS A 330 -36.53 1.09 9.98
C LYS A 330 -37.89 0.42 9.94
#